data_AF-A0AAW6DII0-F1
#
_entry.id   AF-A0AAW6DII0-F1
#
_cell.length_a   1.000
_cell.length_b   1.000
_cell.length_c   1.000
_cell.angle_alpha   90.00
_cell.angle_beta   90.00
_cell.angle_gamma   90.00
#
_symmetry.space_group_name_H-M   'P 1'
#
loop_
_entity.id
_entity.type
_entity.pdbx_description
1 polymer ?
#
loop_
_entity_poly.entity_id
_entity_poly.type
_entity_poly.pdbx_seq_one_letter_code
_entity_poly.pdbx_strand_id
1 'polypeptide(L)'
;MCMYCERRKDIKCGWEQPKLPYHNQKDILANLSGNVLENEKWDGVIHDYQTARPTLILTCPSYFDGEGVGTIYIPIKYCPECGRKLGKKV
;
A
#
# COMPACT_ATOMS: atom_id res chain seq x y z
N MET A 1 -17.64 -1.82 2.92
CA MET A 1 -16.68 -0.89 3.55
C MET A 1 -15.30 -1.24 2.95
N CYS A 2 -14.44 -0.26 2.63
CA CYS A 2 -13.20 -0.55 1.90
C CYS A 2 -12.20 -1.21 2.84
N MET A 3 -11.88 -2.49 2.61
CA MET A 3 -11.01 -3.29 3.50
C MET A 3 -9.65 -2.65 3.77
N TYR A 4 -9.07 -1.94 2.80
CA TYR A 4 -7.79 -1.22 2.95
C TYR A 4 -7.88 0.05 3.80
N CYS A 5 -9.10 0.56 4.02
CA CYS A 5 -9.40 1.67 4.91
C CYS A 5 -9.96 1.21 6.25
N GLU A 6 -10.18 -0.09 6.44
CA GLU A 6 -10.72 -0.63 7.68
C GLU A 6 -9.62 -0.65 8.73
N ARG A 7 -9.81 0.15 9.78
CA ARG A 7 -8.91 0.18 10.92
C ARG A 7 -9.18 -1.05 11.78
N ARG A 8 -8.29 -2.04 11.70
CA ARG A 8 -8.25 -3.16 12.67
C ARG A 8 -7.97 -2.59 14.07
N LYS A 9 -8.95 -2.71 14.98
CA LYS A 9 -8.89 -2.20 16.37
C LYS A 9 -8.33 -3.23 17.35
N ASP A 10 -8.24 -4.48 16.90
CA ASP A 10 -7.83 -5.69 17.60
C ASP A 10 -6.30 -5.86 17.65
N ILE A 11 -5.54 -5.07 16.88
CA ILE A 11 -4.09 -5.24 16.74
C ILE A 11 -3.37 -3.94 17.18
N LYS A 12 -2.63 -4.02 18.29
CA LYS A 12 -1.86 -2.89 18.85
C LYS A 12 -0.65 -2.49 18.00
N CYS A 13 -0.09 -3.44 17.24
CA CYS A 13 1.08 -3.25 16.38
C CYS A 13 0.78 -3.90 15.03
N GLY A 14 0.43 -3.09 14.03
CA GLY A 14 -0.04 -3.59 12.74
C GLY A 14 1.05 -4.36 12.00
N TRP A 15 0.82 -5.66 11.84
CA TRP A 15 1.44 -6.45 10.79
C TRP A 15 0.33 -7.30 10.16
N GLU A 16 0.40 -7.44 8.83
CA GLU A 16 -0.64 -7.95 7.90
C GLU A 16 -1.71 -6.92 7.48
N GLN A 17 -1.31 -5.84 6.80
CA GLN A 17 -2.26 -5.04 6.02
C GLN A 17 -2.60 -5.77 4.70
N PRO A 18 -3.85 -5.66 4.22
CA PRO A 18 -4.20 -6.27 2.94
C PRO A 18 -3.41 -5.64 1.79
N LYS A 19 -2.86 -6.49 0.93
CA LYS A 19 -2.17 -6.08 -0.29
C LYS A 19 -3.16 -5.51 -1.31
N LEU A 20 -2.82 -4.40 -1.95
CA LEU A 20 -3.67 -3.79 -2.96
C LEU A 20 -3.92 -4.77 -4.15
N PRO A 21 -5.08 -4.70 -4.82
CA PRO A 21 -5.47 -5.65 -5.85
C PRO A 21 -4.73 -5.42 -7.18
N TYR A 22 -4.05 -4.29 -7.35
CA TYR A 22 -3.35 -3.92 -8.59
C TYR A 22 -2.11 -4.78 -8.90
N HIS A 23 -1.71 -5.67 -7.98
CA HIS A 23 -0.52 -6.52 -8.10
C HIS A 23 -0.77 -7.83 -8.87
N ASN A 24 -2.04 -8.18 -9.14
CA ASN A 24 -2.42 -9.45 -9.74
C ASN A 24 -3.43 -9.31 -10.90
N GLN A 25 -3.58 -8.12 -11.47
CA GLN A 25 -4.59 -7.88 -12.51
C GLN A 25 -4.02 -7.98 -13.92
N LYS A 26 -4.66 -8.83 -14.75
CA LYS A 26 -4.43 -8.90 -16.20
C LYS A 26 -4.89 -7.64 -16.94
N ASP A 27 -5.76 -6.83 -16.32
CA ASP A 27 -6.32 -5.61 -16.91
C ASP A 27 -5.56 -4.37 -16.43
N ILE A 28 -4.88 -3.73 -17.38
CA ILE A 28 -3.94 -2.62 -17.21
C ILE A 28 -4.61 -1.32 -16.68
N LEU A 29 -5.94 -1.24 -16.70
CA LEU A 29 -6.71 -0.01 -16.45
C LEU A 29 -6.86 0.38 -14.97
N ALA A 30 -6.55 -0.52 -14.03
CA ALA A 30 -6.63 -0.23 -12.59
C ALA A 30 -5.26 0.09 -11.98
N ASN A 31 -4.24 0.38 -12.79
CA ASN A 31 -2.86 0.32 -12.35
C ASN A 31 -2.39 1.57 -11.60
N LEU A 32 -1.70 1.36 -10.48
CA LEU A 32 -0.70 2.32 -9.99
C LEU A 32 0.28 2.55 -11.15
N SER A 33 0.41 3.78 -11.64
CA SER A 33 1.34 4.10 -12.73
C SER A 33 2.42 5.02 -12.19
N GLY A 34 3.66 4.68 -12.51
CA GLY A 34 4.82 5.46 -12.11
C GLY A 34 6.05 5.02 -12.88
N ASN A 35 6.98 5.94 -13.12
CA ASN A 35 8.16 5.71 -13.95
C ASN A 35 9.09 4.57 -13.45
N VAL A 36 8.87 4.07 -12.24
CA VAL A 36 9.70 3.10 -11.53
C VAL A 36 8.96 1.77 -11.26
N LEU A 37 7.65 1.70 -11.55
CA LEU A 37 6.80 0.60 -11.09
C LEU A 37 6.47 -0.38 -12.22
N GLU A 38 7.13 -1.53 -12.18
CA GLU A 38 6.65 -2.75 -12.83
C GLU A 38 5.62 -3.40 -11.90
N ASN A 39 4.33 -3.10 -12.09
CA ASN A 39 3.26 -3.40 -11.12
C ASN A 39 3.17 -4.85 -10.64
N GLU A 40 3.60 -5.80 -11.47
CA GLU A 40 3.63 -7.24 -11.15
C GLU A 40 4.73 -7.61 -10.14
N LYS A 41 5.74 -6.76 -9.95
CA LYS A 41 6.90 -7.02 -9.07
C LYS A 41 6.80 -6.37 -7.68
N TRP A 42 5.94 -5.36 -7.53
CA TRP A 42 5.82 -4.58 -6.30
C TRP A 42 4.59 -5.00 -5.52
N ASP A 43 4.75 -5.27 -4.23
CA ASP A 43 3.64 -5.43 -3.27
C ASP A 43 3.35 -4.09 -2.59
N GLY A 44 2.10 -3.65 -2.64
CA GLY A 44 1.63 -2.39 -2.07
C GLY A 44 0.69 -2.58 -0.89
N VAL A 45 0.96 -1.89 0.21
CA VAL A 45 0.12 -1.88 1.41
C VAL A 45 -0.12 -0.47 1.93
N ILE A 46 -1.32 -0.21 2.44
CA ILE A 46 -1.65 1.06 3.10
C ILE A 46 -1.41 0.92 4.60
N HIS A 47 -0.55 1.77 5.14
CA HIS A 47 -0.33 1.94 6.57
C HIS A 47 -1.01 3.23 7.06
N ASP A 48 -2.18 3.13 7.69
CA ASP A 48 -2.88 4.24 8.35
C ASP A 48 -3.00 3.97 9.87
N TYR A 49 -1.91 4.21 10.62
CA TYR A 49 -1.90 4.08 12.08
C TYR A 49 -2.49 5.32 12.75
N GLN A 50 -3.24 5.13 13.84
CA GLN A 50 -3.84 6.24 14.62
C GLN A 50 -2.82 7.28 15.11
N THR A 51 -1.56 6.87 15.27
CA THR A 51 -0.46 7.67 15.79
C THR A 51 0.47 8.23 14.71
N ALA A 52 0.29 7.85 13.44
CA ALA A 52 1.23 8.20 12.36
C ALA A 52 0.51 8.71 11.10
N ARG A 53 1.28 9.31 10.19
CA ARG A 53 0.75 9.75 8.90
C ARG A 53 0.47 8.55 8.00
N PRO A 54 -0.67 8.51 7.29
CA PRO A 54 -0.94 7.44 6.35
C PRO A 54 0.14 7.35 5.28
N THR A 55 0.63 6.13 5.02
CA THR A 55 1.75 5.87 4.11
C THR A 55 1.40 4.66 3.23
N LEU A 56 1.61 4.79 1.93
CA LEU A 56 1.64 3.66 0.99
C LEU A 56 3.07 3.11 0.98
N ILE A 57 3.21 1.83 1.31
CA ILE A 57 4.49 1.12 1.27
C ILE A 57 4.46 0.22 0.05
N LEU A 58 5.41 0.39 -0.85
CA LEU A 58 5.63 -0.47 -2.00
C LEU A 58 6.91 -1.26 -1.76
N THR A 59 6.85 -2.58 -1.88
CA THR A 59 7.98 -3.49 -1.62
C THR A 59 8.23 -4.38 -2.82
N CYS A 60 9.44 -4.41 -3.36
CA CYS A 60 9.84 -5.30 -4.45
C CYS A 60 10.99 -6.20 -3.95
N PRO A 61 10.76 -7.52 -3.82
CA PRO A 61 11.82 -8.49 -3.65
C PRO A 61 12.75 -8.47 -4.87
N SER A 62 14.04 -8.77 -4.65
CA SER A 62 15.05 -8.89 -5.71
C SER A 62 15.20 -7.66 -6.60
N TYR A 63 14.83 -6.48 -6.12
CA TYR A 63 14.90 -5.24 -6.90
C TYR A 63 16.33 -4.87 -7.34
N PHE A 64 17.34 -5.32 -6.59
CA PHE A 64 18.76 -5.07 -6.87
C PHE A 64 19.49 -6.34 -7.38
N ASP A 65 18.83 -7.14 -8.23
CA ASP A 65 19.39 -8.36 -8.85
C ASP A 65 20.04 -9.35 -7.84
N GLY A 66 19.35 -9.59 -6.72
CA GLY A 66 19.83 -10.47 -5.65
C GLY A 66 18.75 -10.75 -4.58
N GLU A 67 19.15 -10.96 -3.33
CA GLU A 67 18.23 -11.15 -2.19
C GLU A 67 17.75 -9.84 -1.56
N GLY A 68 18.19 -8.69 -2.10
CA GLY A 68 17.82 -7.38 -1.60
C GLY A 68 16.34 -7.05 -1.82
N VAL A 69 15.77 -6.25 -0.92
CA VAL A 69 14.39 -5.78 -1.02
C VAL A 69 14.39 -4.26 -1.24
N GLY A 70 13.77 -3.81 -2.32
CA GLY A 70 13.50 -2.40 -2.56
C GLY A 70 12.22 -2.00 -1.84
N THR A 71 12.23 -0.92 -1.06
CA THR A 71 11.02 -0.40 -0.40
C THR A 71 10.88 1.09 -0.62
N ILE A 72 9.69 1.52 -1.06
CA ILE A 72 9.34 2.92 -1.28
C ILE A 72 8.23 3.29 -0.31
N TYR A 73 8.43 4.40 0.42
CA TYR A 73 7.45 4.96 1.34
C TYR A 73 6.86 6.23 0.76
N ILE A 74 5.58 6.21 0.43
CA ILE A 74 4.87 7.34 -0.17
C ILE A 74 3.83 7.85 0.84
N PRO A 75 4.00 9.06 1.39
CA PRO A 75 2.97 9.66 2.23
C PRO A 75 1.69 9.91 1.42
N ILE A 76 0.56 9.42 1.92
CA ILE A 76 -0.75 9.57 1.23
C ILE A 76 -1.79 10.22 2.15
N LYS A 77 -2.73 10.93 1.54
CA LYS A 77 -3.88 11.54 2.24
C LYS A 77 -5.20 10.84 1.92
N TYR A 78 -5.23 10.05 0.86
CA TYR A 78 -6.42 9.40 0.33
C TYR A 78 -6.08 7.95 -0.02
N CYS A 79 -7.05 7.05 0.15
CA CYS A 79 -6.92 5.67 -0.24
C CYS A 79 -6.87 5.57 -1.77
N PRO A 80 -5.83 4.95 -2.36
CA PRO A 80 -5.76 4.74 -3.81
C PRO A 80 -6.95 3.92 -4.35
N GLU A 81 -7.52 3.02 -3.56
CA GLU A 81 -8.61 2.13 -3.99
C GLU A 81 -9.98 2.79 -4.06
N CYS A 82 -10.35 3.55 -3.02
CA CYS A 82 -11.71 4.06 -2.87
C CYS A 82 -11.78 5.58 -2.76
N GLY A 83 -10.65 6.28 -2.84
CA GLY A 83 -10.58 7.74 -2.72
C GLY A 83 -10.91 8.28 -1.32
N ARG A 84 -11.17 7.43 -0.32
CA ARG A 84 -11.49 7.86 1.05
C ARG A 84 -10.30 8.61 1.66
N LYS A 85 -10.57 9.72 2.34
CA LYS A 85 -9.56 10.46 3.12
C LYS A 85 -9.05 9.64 4.30
N LEU A 86 -7.74 9.42 4.34
CA LEU A 86 -7.00 8.74 5.41
C LEU A 86 -6.51 9.75 6.46
N GLY A 87 -6.14 9.28 7.65
CA GLY A 87 -5.49 10.12 8.66
C GLY A 87 -6.36 11.22 9.31
N LYS A 88 -7.68 11.25 9.06
CA LYS A 88 -8.66 12.05 9.84
C LYS A 88 -9.64 11.12 10.56
N LYS A 89 -10.06 11.36 11.80
CA LYS A 89 -9.37 11.86 13.01
C LYS A 89 -10.03 11.14 14.20
N VAL A 90 -9.37 11.21 15.37
CA VAL A 90 -9.88 10.99 16.73
C VAL A 90 -11.39 11.13 16.85
#